data_AF-K0RWV1-F1
#
_entry.id   AF-K0RWV1-F1
#
_cell.length_a   1.000
_cell.length_b   1.000
_cell.length_c   1.000
_cell.angle_alpha   90.00
_cell.angle_beta   90.00
_cell.angle_gamma   90.00
#
_symmetry.space_group_name_H-M   'P 1'
#
loop_
_entity.id
_entity.type
_entity.pdbx_description
1 polymer ?
#
loop_
_entity_poly.entity_id
_entity_poly.type
_entity_poly.pdbx_seq_one_letter_code
_entity_poly.pdbx_strand_id
1 'polypeptide(L)'
;MIRKRVAAGDPEAIYILGTKYEYGEYGLEKDVTRAVELYERAAELGVKDAHYYLGVLYDEGTEVEKDMAKAFRHYEAAAMCGDVSARYNLGIMEFEAGNYDLSLQHWMISAKLGHDHSLIGIKKLFMAGLATKADYAAALRGHQSAIEEMSSPDRTEAKALGLDKINQI
;
A
#
# COMPACT_ATOMS: atom_id res chain seq x y z
N MET A 1 1.29 2.03 -27.28
CA MET A 1 0.41 2.50 -26.21
C MET A 1 0.89 2.08 -24.82
N ILE A 2 1.27 0.83 -24.54
CA ILE A 2 2.04 0.48 -23.30
C ILE A 2 3.44 -0.09 -23.60
N ARG A 3 3.55 -0.98 -24.60
CA ARG A 3 4.83 -1.59 -25.01
C ARG A 3 5.93 -0.58 -25.36
N LYS A 4 5.57 0.55 -25.99
CA LYS A 4 6.51 1.65 -26.29
C LYS A 4 7.04 2.32 -25.01
N ARG A 5 6.18 2.51 -23.99
CA ARG A 5 6.57 3.09 -22.70
C ARG A 5 7.45 2.13 -21.91
N VAL A 6 7.10 0.85 -21.90
CA VAL A 6 7.93 -0.23 -21.30
C VAL A 6 9.31 -0.30 -21.96
N ALA A 7 9.38 -0.24 -23.30
CA ALA A 7 10.64 -0.20 -24.04
C ALA A 7 11.47 1.05 -23.74
N ALA A 8 10.82 2.18 -23.45
CA ALA A 8 11.46 3.42 -23.02
C ALA A 8 11.85 3.44 -21.53
N GLY A 9 11.57 2.37 -20.77
CA GLY A 9 11.93 2.28 -19.35
C GLY A 9 10.99 3.02 -18.41
N ASP A 10 9.76 3.36 -18.85
CA ASP A 10 8.76 4.02 -18.02
C ASP A 10 8.36 3.12 -16.83
N PRO A 11 8.62 3.53 -15.57
CA PRO A 11 8.42 2.68 -14.39
C PRO A 11 6.96 2.26 -14.21
N GLU A 12 6.04 3.21 -14.42
CA GLU A 12 4.61 3.00 -14.26
C GLU A 12 4.08 2.04 -15.33
N ALA A 13 4.56 2.18 -16.57
CA ALA A 13 4.18 1.25 -17.63
C ALA A 13 4.72 -0.17 -17.39
N ILE A 14 5.92 -0.29 -16.81
CA ILE A 14 6.51 -1.58 -16.42
C ILE A 14 5.67 -2.23 -15.32
N TYR A 15 5.34 -1.49 -14.27
CA TYR A 15 4.45 -1.94 -13.19
C TYR A 15 3.09 -2.39 -13.75
N ILE A 16 2.42 -1.54 -14.54
CA ILE A 16 1.12 -1.88 -15.13
C ILE A 16 1.23 -3.16 -15.96
N LEU A 17 2.28 -3.35 -16.75
CA LEU A 17 2.48 -4.59 -17.50
C LEU A 17 2.61 -5.80 -16.56
N GLY A 18 3.30 -5.66 -15.42
CA GLY A 18 3.38 -6.67 -14.38
C GLY A 18 1.99 -7.10 -13.91
N THR A 19 1.11 -6.15 -13.59
CA THR A 19 -0.29 -6.43 -13.19
C THR A 19 -1.06 -7.21 -14.26
N LYS A 20 -0.78 -6.96 -15.55
CA LYS A 20 -1.51 -7.66 -16.62
C LYS A 20 -1.05 -9.11 -16.77
N TYR A 21 0.22 -9.40 -16.50
CA TYR A 21 0.70 -10.78 -16.40
C TYR A 21 0.20 -11.47 -15.13
N GLU A 22 0.15 -10.79 -13.98
CA GLU A 22 -0.36 -11.38 -12.73
C GLU A 22 -1.81 -11.86 -12.85
N TYR A 23 -2.67 -11.08 -13.51
CA TYR A 23 -4.10 -11.39 -13.64
C TYR A 23 -4.48 -12.03 -14.99
N GLY A 24 -3.56 -12.19 -15.94
CA GLY A 24 -3.86 -12.73 -17.28
C GLY A 24 -4.86 -11.88 -18.06
N GLU A 25 -4.66 -10.56 -18.09
CA GLU A 25 -5.58 -9.60 -18.70
C GLU A 25 -5.16 -9.18 -20.12
N TYR A 26 -6.09 -8.60 -20.89
CA TYR A 26 -5.85 -8.06 -22.24
C TYR A 26 -5.27 -9.08 -23.24
N GLY A 27 -5.64 -10.35 -23.10
CA GLY A 27 -5.18 -11.44 -23.96
C GLY A 27 -3.77 -11.93 -23.65
N LEU A 28 -3.22 -11.56 -22.49
CA LEU A 28 -2.02 -12.20 -21.92
C LEU A 28 -2.45 -13.43 -21.13
N GLU A 29 -1.67 -14.49 -21.23
CA GLU A 29 -1.77 -15.61 -20.30
C GLU A 29 -1.23 -15.18 -18.94
N LYS A 30 -1.82 -15.71 -17.87
CA LYS A 30 -1.38 -15.46 -16.50
C LYS A 30 0.05 -15.99 -16.31
N ASP A 31 0.94 -15.13 -15.84
CA ASP A 31 2.35 -15.46 -15.58
C ASP A 31 2.87 -14.65 -14.38
N VAL A 32 2.77 -15.23 -13.19
CA VAL A 32 3.20 -14.57 -11.94
C VAL A 32 4.72 -14.41 -11.88
N THR A 33 5.49 -15.33 -12.47
CA THR A 33 6.95 -15.20 -12.52
C THR A 33 7.34 -13.96 -13.32
N ARG A 34 6.70 -13.74 -14.47
CA ARG A 34 6.92 -12.54 -15.28
C ARG A 34 6.41 -11.27 -14.59
N ALA A 35 5.33 -11.35 -13.83
CA ALA A 35 4.85 -10.24 -13.02
C ALA A 35 5.88 -9.81 -11.96
N VAL A 36 6.47 -10.77 -11.23
CA VAL A 36 7.52 -10.53 -10.23
C VAL A 36 8.71 -9.80 -10.86
N GLU A 37 9.23 -10.28 -11.99
CA GLU A 37 10.36 -9.62 -12.67
C GLU A 37 10.06 -8.16 -13.04
N LEU A 38 8.83 -7.88 -13.50
CA LEU A 38 8.40 -6.55 -13.87
C LEU A 38 8.20 -5.66 -12.63
N TYR A 39 7.65 -6.21 -11.55
CA TYR A 39 7.51 -5.49 -10.30
C TYR A 39 8.86 -5.17 -9.66
N GLU A 40 9.81 -6.10 -9.63
CA GLU A 40 11.16 -5.85 -9.12
C GLU A 40 11.82 -4.70 -9.87
N ARG A 41 11.75 -4.73 -11.21
CA ARG A 41 12.26 -3.64 -12.04
C ARG A 41 11.54 -2.31 -11.80
N ALA A 42 10.22 -2.30 -11.67
CA ALA A 42 9.46 -1.07 -11.41
C ALA A 42 9.75 -0.51 -10.01
N ALA A 43 9.94 -1.38 -9.02
CA ALA A 43 10.30 -1.05 -7.66
C ALA A 43 11.70 -0.42 -7.58
N GLU A 44 12.70 -0.98 -8.28
CA GLU A 44 14.04 -0.38 -8.43
C GLU A 44 14.00 1.04 -9.03
N LEU A 45 12.98 1.31 -9.85
CA LEU A 45 12.73 2.62 -10.47
C LEU A 45 11.83 3.54 -9.61
N GLY A 46 11.48 3.11 -8.39
CA GLY A 46 10.77 3.93 -7.40
C GLY A 46 9.24 3.81 -7.41
N VAL A 47 8.66 2.82 -8.11
CA VAL A 47 7.20 2.59 -8.06
C VAL A 47 6.83 1.92 -6.75
N LYS A 48 6.27 2.70 -5.82
CA LYS A 48 5.88 2.21 -4.49
C LYS A 48 4.85 1.07 -4.55
N ASP A 49 3.93 1.13 -5.52
CA ASP A 49 2.87 0.11 -5.65
C ASP A 49 3.49 -1.24 -6.06
N ALA A 50 4.55 -1.23 -6.86
CA ALA A 50 5.28 -2.45 -7.20
C ALA A 50 5.92 -3.11 -5.97
N HIS A 51 6.47 -2.32 -5.04
CA HIS A 51 6.89 -2.84 -3.74
C HIS A 51 5.71 -3.43 -2.95
N TYR A 52 4.54 -2.78 -2.92
CA TYR A 52 3.37 -3.33 -2.23
C TYR A 52 2.96 -4.70 -2.80
N TYR A 53 2.82 -4.83 -4.13
CA TYR A 53 2.41 -6.08 -4.76
C TYR A 53 3.45 -7.19 -4.62
N LEU A 54 4.75 -6.89 -4.66
CA LEU A 54 5.79 -7.87 -4.31
C LEU A 54 5.64 -8.35 -2.86
N GLY A 55 5.34 -7.42 -1.95
CA GLY A 55 5.04 -7.74 -0.56
C GLY A 55 3.90 -8.76 -0.44
N VAL A 56 2.79 -8.50 -1.13
CA VAL A 56 1.61 -9.38 -1.17
C VAL A 56 1.94 -10.75 -1.74
N LEU A 57 2.63 -10.82 -2.89
CA LEU A 57 2.95 -12.10 -3.53
C LEU A 57 3.80 -13.00 -2.62
N TYR A 58 4.85 -12.46 -2.00
CA TYR A 58 5.71 -13.23 -1.09
C TYR A 58 5.03 -13.57 0.25
N ASP A 59 4.10 -12.73 0.72
CA ASP A 59 3.31 -12.98 1.93
C ASP A 59 2.30 -14.11 1.69
N GLU A 60 1.56 -14.07 0.59
CA GLU A 60 0.59 -15.11 0.25
C GLU A 60 1.26 -16.43 -0.14
N GLY A 61 2.36 -16.36 -0.90
CA GLY A 61 3.03 -17.55 -1.42
C GLY A 61 2.20 -18.34 -2.44
N THR A 62 1.26 -17.67 -3.10
CA THR A 62 0.47 -18.25 -4.19
C THR A 62 1.27 -18.10 -5.48
N GLU A 63 1.62 -19.21 -6.13
CA GLU A 63 2.39 -19.26 -7.39
C GLU A 63 3.84 -18.73 -7.32
N VAL A 64 4.23 -18.14 -6.18
CA VAL A 64 5.61 -17.87 -5.77
C VAL A 64 5.88 -18.55 -4.43
N GLU A 65 7.13 -18.89 -4.12
CA GLU A 65 7.46 -19.42 -2.79
C GLU A 65 7.20 -18.35 -1.72
N LYS A 66 6.44 -18.72 -0.67
CA LYS A 66 6.17 -17.85 0.47
C LYS A 66 7.49 -17.46 1.14
N ASP A 67 7.74 -16.17 1.26
CA ASP A 67 8.95 -15.62 1.88
C ASP A 67 8.60 -14.37 2.70
N MET A 68 8.33 -14.59 3.99
CA MET A 68 7.94 -13.51 4.91
C MET A 68 9.04 -12.45 5.07
N ALA A 69 10.32 -12.80 4.90
CA ALA A 69 11.40 -11.83 5.01
C ALA A 69 11.46 -10.90 3.81
N LYS A 70 11.22 -11.41 2.60
CA LYS A 70 11.05 -10.58 1.39
C LYS A 70 9.78 -9.75 1.47
N ALA A 71 8.67 -10.35 1.88
CA ALA A 71 7.41 -9.64 2.07
C ALA A 71 7.58 -8.43 2.98
N PHE A 72 8.21 -8.63 4.14
CA PHE A 72 8.48 -7.57 5.11
C PHE A 72 9.30 -6.42 4.49
N ARG A 73 10.41 -6.74 3.80
CA ARG A 73 11.27 -5.72 3.17
C ARG A 73 10.52 -4.90 2.12
N HIS A 74 9.68 -5.56 1.33
CA HIS A 74 8.90 -4.90 0.29
C HIS A 74 7.78 -4.03 0.89
N TYR A 75 7.07 -4.51 1.91
CA TYR A 75 6.11 -3.68 2.63
C TYR A 75 6.80 -2.50 3.34
N GLU A 76 7.97 -2.68 3.94
CA GLU A 76 8.74 -1.59 4.55
C GLU A 76 9.07 -0.50 3.53
N ALA A 77 9.60 -0.89 2.36
CA ALA A 77 9.91 0.04 1.27
C ALA A 77 8.67 0.79 0.76
N ALA A 78 7.56 0.08 0.49
CA ALA A 78 6.30 0.71 0.08
C ALA A 78 5.77 1.67 1.14
N ALA A 79 5.79 1.25 2.40
CA ALA A 79 5.29 2.03 3.50
C ALA A 79 6.14 3.30 3.72
N MET A 80 7.47 3.23 3.58
CA MET A 80 8.36 4.41 3.65
C MET A 80 8.02 5.45 2.58
N CYS A 81 7.51 5.01 1.43
CA CYS A 81 6.98 5.87 0.37
C CYS A 81 5.52 6.31 0.59
N GLY A 82 4.97 6.08 1.79
CA GLY A 82 3.63 6.51 2.18
C GLY A 82 2.52 5.52 1.81
N ASP A 83 2.84 4.29 1.41
CA ASP A 83 1.80 3.29 1.15
C ASP A 83 1.12 2.83 2.45
N VAL A 84 -0.18 3.13 2.55
CA VAL A 84 -0.93 2.92 3.79
C VAL A 84 -1.29 1.45 4.00
N SER A 85 -1.57 0.72 2.92
CA SER A 85 -1.87 -0.71 2.94
C SER A 85 -0.64 -1.51 3.36
N ALA A 86 0.54 -1.18 2.80
CA ALA A 86 1.80 -1.76 3.23
C ALA A 86 2.08 -1.51 4.71
N ARG A 87 1.83 -0.27 5.19
CA ARG A 87 1.98 0.08 6.61
C ARG A 87 1.06 -0.75 7.51
N TYR A 88 -0.18 -1.00 7.08
CA TYR A 88 -1.12 -1.86 7.79
C TYR A 88 -0.66 -3.33 7.82
N ASN A 89 -0.17 -3.86 6.70
CA ASN A 89 0.32 -5.24 6.60
C ASN A 89 1.54 -5.47 7.48
N LEU A 90 2.47 -4.51 7.58
CA LEU A 90 3.56 -4.58 8.58
C LEU A 90 3.01 -4.72 10.01
N GLY A 91 1.94 -4.00 10.35
CA GLY A 91 1.30 -4.13 11.65
C GLY A 91 0.69 -5.51 11.90
N ILE A 92 0.20 -6.18 10.86
CA ILE A 92 -0.29 -7.57 10.92
C ILE A 92 0.90 -8.53 11.12
N MET A 93 1.97 -8.39 10.34
CA MET A 93 3.17 -9.25 10.45
C MET A 93 3.80 -9.15 11.84
N GLU A 94 3.93 -7.93 12.38
CA GLU A 94 4.45 -7.71 13.73
C GLU A 94 3.52 -8.29 14.81
N PHE A 95 2.19 -8.21 14.61
CA PHE A 95 1.22 -8.83 15.51
C PHE A 95 1.39 -10.34 15.57
N GLU A 96 1.52 -10.98 14.40
CA GLU A 96 1.71 -12.42 14.26
C GLU A 96 3.05 -12.90 14.84
N ALA A 97 4.09 -12.06 14.72
CA ALA A 97 5.39 -12.28 15.36
C ALA A 97 5.37 -12.07 16.89
N GLY A 98 4.27 -11.55 17.46
CA GLY A 98 4.15 -11.24 18.90
C GLY A 98 4.73 -9.89 19.31
N ASN A 99 5.17 -9.07 18.35
CA ASN A 99 5.72 -7.74 18.56
C ASN A 99 4.60 -6.69 18.65
N TYR A 100 3.77 -6.79 19.69
CA TYR A 100 2.54 -6.00 19.81
C TYR A 100 2.76 -4.48 19.87
N ASP A 101 3.88 -4.02 20.42
CA ASP A 101 4.23 -2.60 20.44
C ASP A 101 4.51 -2.07 19.03
N LEU A 102 5.24 -2.83 18.20
CA LEU A 102 5.51 -2.47 16.81
C LEU A 102 4.21 -2.54 15.98
N SER A 103 3.43 -3.60 16.18
CA SER A 103 2.11 -3.72 15.56
C SER A 103 1.22 -2.50 15.82
N LEU A 104 1.13 -2.08 17.09
CA LEU A 104 0.40 -0.88 17.49
C LEU A 104 0.94 0.37 16.78
N GLN A 105 2.25 0.55 16.75
CA GLN A 105 2.87 1.71 16.06
C GLN A 105 2.52 1.74 14.57
N HIS A 106 2.66 0.61 13.87
CA HIS A 106 2.31 0.50 12.46
C HIS A 106 0.83 0.85 12.21
N TRP A 107 -0.08 0.28 13.00
CA TRP A 107 -1.50 0.57 12.85
C TRP A 107 -1.89 1.99 13.26
N MET A 108 -1.23 2.59 14.24
CA MET A 108 -1.47 4.00 14.59
C MET A 108 -1.07 4.93 13.44
N ILE A 109 0.04 4.64 12.76
CA ILE A 109 0.49 5.39 11.58
C ILE A 109 -0.52 5.20 10.43
N SER A 110 -0.92 3.96 10.11
CA SER A 110 -1.88 3.72 9.02
C SER A 110 -3.27 4.27 9.32
N ALA A 111 -3.73 4.23 10.58
CA ALA A 111 -4.98 4.87 11.02
C ALA A 111 -4.93 6.39 10.79
N LYS A 112 -3.83 7.04 11.17
CA LYS A 112 -3.61 8.48 10.95
C LYS A 112 -3.55 8.85 9.46
N LEU A 113 -3.21 7.90 8.60
CA LEU A 113 -3.24 8.06 7.14
C LEU A 113 -4.60 7.68 6.53
N GLY A 114 -5.62 7.39 7.34
CA GLY A 114 -6.99 7.14 6.89
C GLY A 114 -7.33 5.68 6.59
N HIS A 115 -6.54 4.69 7.03
CA HIS A 115 -6.86 3.28 6.79
C HIS A 115 -7.79 2.69 7.85
N ASP A 116 -9.04 2.44 7.47
CA ASP A 116 -10.15 2.01 8.34
C ASP A 116 -9.84 0.73 9.13
N HIS A 117 -9.29 -0.31 8.49
CA HIS A 117 -9.07 -1.61 9.14
C HIS A 117 -8.01 -1.55 10.25
N SER A 118 -7.16 -0.53 10.26
CA SER A 118 -6.15 -0.34 11.31
C SER A 118 -6.78 -0.19 12.69
N LEU A 119 -7.96 0.45 12.76
CA LEU A 119 -8.70 0.65 14.01
C LEU A 119 -9.19 -0.67 14.61
N ILE A 120 -9.49 -1.67 13.77
CA ILE A 120 -9.90 -3.01 14.22
C ILE A 120 -8.75 -3.71 14.95
N GLY A 121 -7.54 -3.65 14.38
CA GLY A 121 -6.32 -4.18 15.01
C GLY A 121 -6.02 -3.51 16.34
N ILE A 122 -6.04 -2.17 16.38
CA ILE A 122 -5.79 -1.41 17.62
C ILE A 122 -6.87 -1.70 18.67
N LYS A 123 -8.14 -1.81 18.27
CA LYS A 123 -9.23 -2.21 19.18
C LYS A 123 -8.98 -3.61 19.77
N LYS A 124 -8.50 -4.56 18.97
CA LYS A 124 -8.16 -5.91 19.44
C LYS A 124 -7.04 -5.86 20.50
N LEU A 125 -5.99 -5.07 20.27
CA LEU A 125 -4.92 -4.86 21.26
C LEU A 125 -5.44 -4.21 22.54
N PHE A 126 -6.29 -3.19 22.43
CA PHE A 126 -6.92 -2.54 23.59
C PHE A 126 -7.77 -3.52 24.41
N MET A 127 -8.61 -4.32 23.75
CA MET A 127 -9.45 -5.33 24.42
C MET A 127 -8.61 -6.44 25.08
N ALA A 128 -7.44 -6.74 24.53
CA ALA A 128 -6.49 -7.69 25.11
C ALA A 128 -5.63 -7.09 26.25
N GLY A 129 -5.77 -5.80 26.55
CA GLY A 129 -4.92 -5.10 27.54
C GLY A 129 -3.50 -4.80 27.04
N LEU A 130 -3.24 -4.97 25.75
CA LEU A 130 -1.96 -4.72 25.09
C LEU A 130 -1.81 -3.29 24.55
N ALA A 131 -2.91 -2.54 24.49
CA ALA A 131 -2.92 -1.11 24.20
C ALA A 131 -3.75 -0.35 25.24
N THR A 132 -3.44 0.91 25.47
CA THR A 132 -4.16 1.73 26.44
C THR A 132 -5.41 2.36 25.83
N LYS A 133 -6.30 2.84 26.70
CA LYS A 133 -7.44 3.68 26.28
C LYS A 133 -6.96 4.95 25.55
N ALA A 134 -5.81 5.49 25.94
CA ALA A 134 -5.24 6.68 25.31
C ALA A 134 -4.79 6.39 23.88
N ASP A 135 -4.16 5.24 23.64
CA ASP A 135 -3.72 4.81 22.30
C ASP A 135 -4.91 4.63 21.36
N TYR A 136 -5.94 3.92 21.83
CA TYR A 136 -7.15 3.73 21.03
C TYR A 136 -7.86 5.07 20.72
N ALA A 137 -7.95 5.96 21.70
CA ALA A 137 -8.52 7.29 21.49
C ALA A 137 -7.66 8.15 20.54
N ALA A 138 -6.33 8.00 20.58
CA ALA A 138 -5.43 8.68 19.66
C ALA A 138 -5.60 8.17 18.22
N ALA A 139 -5.76 6.86 18.03
CA ALA A 139 -6.00 6.26 16.73
C ALA A 139 -7.31 6.77 16.10
N LEU A 140 -8.40 6.82 16.87
CA LEU A 140 -9.68 7.35 16.42
C LEU A 140 -9.59 8.83 16.01
N ARG A 141 -8.92 9.65 16.81
CA ARG A 141 -8.70 11.07 16.47
C ARG A 141 -7.88 11.24 15.20
N GLY A 142 -6.77 10.51 15.07
CA GLY A 142 -5.91 10.59 13.89
C GLY A 142 -6.65 10.18 12.61
N HIS A 143 -7.46 9.13 12.68
CA HIS A 143 -8.28 8.67 11.57
C HIS A 143 -9.37 9.69 11.18
N GLN A 144 -10.07 10.26 12.17
CA GLN A 144 -11.07 11.30 11.93
C GLN A 144 -10.46 12.54 11.26
N SER A 145 -9.29 12.99 11.72
CA SER A 145 -8.57 14.11 11.09
C SER A 145 -8.22 13.82 9.63
N ALA A 146 -7.81 12.59 9.30
CA ALA A 146 -7.54 12.19 7.91
C ALA A 146 -8.79 12.32 7.03
N ILE A 147 -9.95 11.88 7.52
CA ILE A 147 -11.24 11.99 6.81
C ILE A 147 -11.60 13.47 6.58
N GLU A 148 -11.43 14.31 7.60
CA GLU A 148 -11.74 15.74 7.55
C GLU A 148 -10.84 16.49 6.57
N GLU A 149 -9.52 16.27 6.62
CA GLU A 149 -8.57 16.84 5.66
C GLU A 149 -8.90 16.41 4.22
N MET A 150 -9.27 15.13 4.02
CA MET A 150 -9.67 14.64 2.72
C MET A 150 -10.97 15.28 2.20
N SER A 151 -11.85 15.69 3.11
CA SER A 151 -13.18 16.26 2.85
C SER A 151 -13.21 17.79 2.89
N SER A 152 -12.08 18.47 3.10
CA SER A 152 -12.03 19.92 3.25
C SER A 152 -12.56 20.66 2.00
N PRO A 153 -13.39 21.71 2.17
CA PRO A 153 -13.87 22.59 1.10
C PRO A 153 -12.75 23.09 0.16
N ASP A 154 -11.57 23.38 0.71
CA ASP A 154 -10.41 23.87 -0.04
C ASP A 154 -9.91 22.87 -1.08
N ARG A 155 -10.07 21.55 -0.83
CA ARG A 155 -9.70 20.49 -1.78
C ARG A 155 -10.73 20.36 -2.91
N THR A 156 -12.00 20.54 -2.58
CA THR A 156 -13.10 20.63 -3.57
C THR A 156 -13.00 21.91 -4.41
N GLU A 157 -12.63 23.05 -3.82
CA GLU A 157 -12.36 24.29 -4.54
C GLU A 157 -11.10 24.18 -5.40
N ALA A 158 -10.01 23.58 -4.92
CA ALA A 158 -8.81 23.33 -5.72
C ALA A 158 -9.08 22.39 -6.91
N LYS A 159 -9.92 21.37 -6.75
CA LYS A 159 -10.40 20.52 -7.86
C LYS A 159 -11.27 21.30 -8.84
N ALA A 160 -12.10 22.22 -8.35
CA ALA A 160 -12.92 23.10 -9.18
C ALA A 160 -12.09 24.19 -9.91
N LEU A 161 -10.94 24.58 -9.35
CA LEU A 161 -10.09 25.67 -9.84
C LEU A 161 -9.01 25.24 -10.87
N GLY A 162 -8.90 23.96 -11.26
CA GLY A 162 -8.01 23.63 -12.37
C GLY A 162 -7.91 22.18 -12.79
N LEU A 163 -8.78 21.74 -13.72
CA LEU A 163 -8.41 20.78 -14.80
C LEU A 163 -9.37 20.75 -16.02
N ASP A 164 -10.28 21.71 -16.19
CA ASP A 164 -11.12 21.81 -17.42
C ASP A 164 -10.53 22.72 -18.52
N LYS A 165 -9.30 23.22 -18.38
CA LYS A 165 -8.70 24.19 -19.34
C LYS A 165 -7.37 23.78 -19.98
N ILE A 166 -7.10 22.48 -20.16
CA ILE A 166 -5.93 22.03 -20.95
C ILE A 166 -6.34 21.28 -22.24
N ASN A 167 -7.56 21.51 -22.76
CA ASN A 167 -7.98 20.95 -24.06
C ASN A 167 -8.69 21.98 -24.97
N GLN A 168 -8.17 23.21 -25.03
CA GLN A 168 -8.41 24.11 -26.15
C GLN A 168 -7.14 24.90 -26.45
N ILE A 169 -6.31 24.37 -27.35
CA ILE A 169 -5.76 24.99 -28.58
C ILE A 169 -4.97 23.88 -29.30
#